data_AF-A0A6D1ACQ4-F1
#
_entry.id   AF-A0A6D1ACQ4-F1
#
_cell.length_a   1.000
_cell.length_b   1.000
_cell.length_c   1.000
_cell.angle_alpha   90.00
_cell.angle_beta   90.00
_cell.angle_gamma   90.00
#
_symmetry.space_group_name_H-M   'P 1'
#
loop_
_entity.id
_entity.type
_entity.pdbx_description
1 polymer ?
#
loop_
_entity_poly.entity_id
_entity_poly.type
_entity_poly.pdbx_seq_one_letter_code
_entity_poly.pdbx_strand_id
1 'polypeptide(L)'
;ASDSSDESMSYVSLMTVHAAKGLEFDNVFLVGMCENIFPNYRAYKVAEAMEEERRLAYVAITRAKEKLFVSDSRGLLLYSQTEKKP
;
A
#
# COMPACT_ATOMS: atom_id res chain seq x y z
N ALA A 1 -24.28 -20.16 19.54
CA ALA A 1 -23.03 -20.73 19.04
C ALA A 1 -21.90 -19.89 19.60
N SER A 2 -21.10 -20.47 20.50
CA SER A 2 -19.92 -19.83 21.07
C SER A 2 -18.83 -19.83 20.01
N ASP A 3 -18.56 -18.67 19.42
CA ASP A 3 -17.44 -18.49 18.48
C ASP A 3 -16.15 -18.44 19.31
N SER A 4 -15.61 -19.62 19.62
CA SER A 4 -14.24 -19.78 20.08
C SER A 4 -13.35 -19.48 18.88
N SER A 5 -13.03 -18.19 18.69
CA SER A 5 -12.15 -17.72 17.64
C SER A 5 -10.81 -18.45 17.72
N ASP A 6 -10.57 -19.33 16.75
CA ASP A 6 -9.35 -20.09 16.57
C ASP A 6 -8.11 -19.18 16.67
N GLU A 7 -7.36 -19.29 17.76
CA GLU A 7 -6.08 -18.61 18.01
C GLU A 7 -4.93 -19.13 17.09
N SER A 8 -5.24 -19.67 15.91
CA SER A 8 -4.25 -20.34 15.05
C SER A 8 -4.43 -20.12 13.55
N MET A 9 -5.27 -19.19 13.09
CA MET A 9 -5.28 -18.83 11.67
C MET A 9 -4.20 -17.78 11.36
N SER A 10 -3.09 -18.25 10.80
CA SER A 10 -2.08 -17.39 10.18
C SER A 10 -2.60 -16.91 8.83
N TYR A 11 -3.01 -15.64 8.76
CA TYR A 11 -3.49 -15.01 7.52
C TYR A 11 -2.61 -13.82 7.14
N VAL A 12 -2.64 -13.47 5.86
CA VAL A 12 -2.03 -12.24 5.34
C VAL A 12 -3.04 -11.10 5.48
N SER A 13 -2.64 -10.05 6.20
CA SER A 13 -3.47 -8.85 6.36
C SER A 13 -3.32 -7.92 5.16
N LEU A 14 -4.40 -7.74 4.39
CA LEU A 14 -4.47 -6.77 3.30
C LEU A 14 -5.21 -5.51 3.75
N MET A 15 -4.58 -4.34 3.59
CA MET A 15 -5.15 -3.07 4.01
C MET A 15 -4.59 -1.90 3.20
N THR A 16 -5.26 -0.75 3.29
CA THR A 16 -4.74 0.50 2.74
C THR A 16 -3.66 1.10 3.64
N VAL A 17 -2.80 1.96 3.09
CA VAL A 17 -1.76 2.67 3.87
C VAL A 17 -2.36 3.45 5.04
N HIS A 18 -3.54 4.04 4.85
CA HIS A 18 -4.24 4.77 5.91
C HIS A 18 -4.68 3.87 7.06
N ALA A 19 -5.21 2.68 6.74
CA ALA A 19 -5.65 1.71 7.75
C ALA A 19 -4.46 1.08 8.51
N ALA A 20 -3.27 1.05 7.91
CA ALA A 20 -2.06 0.54 8.53
C ALA A 20 -1.47 1.49 9.60
N LYS A 21 -1.98 2.71 9.75
CA LYS A 21 -1.44 3.69 10.69
C LYS A 21 -1.54 3.17 12.13
N GLY A 22 -0.40 3.11 12.82
CA GLY A 22 -0.31 2.61 14.20
C GLY A 22 -0.14 1.10 14.33
N LEU A 23 -0.17 0.36 13.21
CA LEU A 23 0.15 -1.06 13.17
C LEU A 23 1.60 -1.27 12.72
N GLU A 24 2.20 -2.38 13.09
CA GLU A 24 3.55 -2.76 12.66
C GLU A 24 3.63 -4.27 12.43
N PHE A 25 4.41 -4.67 11.42
CA PHE A 25 4.53 -6.07 11.00
C PHE A 25 5.99 -6.39 10.70
N ASP A 26 6.41 -7.65 10.91
CA ASP A 26 7.79 -8.07 10.64
C ASP A 26 8.14 -7.95 9.15
N ASN A 27 7.18 -8.31 8.29
CA ASN A 27 7.33 -8.26 6.84
C ASN A 27 6.16 -7.47 6.23
N VAL A 28 6.47 -6.48 5.39
CA VAL A 28 5.47 -5.65 4.70
C VAL A 28 5.70 -5.69 3.19
N PHE A 29 4.62 -5.90 2.44
CA PHE A 29 4.60 -5.82 0.98
C PHE A 29 3.87 -4.54 0.57
N LEU A 30 4.63 -3.53 0.18
CA LEU A 30 4.10 -2.29 -0.36
C LEU A 30 3.95 -2.42 -1.88
N VAL A 31 2.70 -2.56 -2.30
CA VAL A 31 2.33 -2.78 -3.71
C VAL A 31 1.84 -1.50 -4.37
N GLY A 32 2.05 -1.39 -5.67
CA GLY A 32 1.52 -0.26 -6.46
C GLY A 32 2.29 1.05 -6.28
N MET A 33 3.58 0.98 -5.95
CA MET A 33 4.50 2.13 -5.94
C MET A 33 4.85 2.55 -7.36
N CYS A 34 3.82 2.94 -8.11
CA CYS A 34 3.87 3.32 -9.50
C CYS A 34 3.19 4.68 -9.68
N GLU A 35 3.67 5.44 -10.66
CA GLU A 35 3.12 6.75 -10.97
C GLU A 35 1.60 6.69 -11.19
N ASN A 36 0.90 7.73 -10.75
CA ASN A 36 -0.56 7.87 -10.79
C ASN A 36 -1.37 6.97 -9.83
N ILE A 37 -0.77 5.92 -9.25
CA ILE A 37 -1.37 5.15 -8.15
C ILE A 37 -0.85 5.66 -6.81
N PHE A 38 0.47 5.68 -6.65
CA PHE A 38 1.13 6.11 -5.44
C PHE A 38 2.47 6.77 -5.80
N PRO A 39 2.52 8.11 -5.90
CA PRO A 39 1.50 9.06 -5.48
C PRO A 39 0.25 9.07 -6.37
N ASN A 40 -0.92 9.28 -5.77
CA ASN A 40 -2.19 9.36 -6.48
C ASN A 40 -2.16 10.47 -7.56
N TYR A 41 -2.74 10.22 -8.75
CA TYR A 41 -2.77 11.19 -9.86
C TYR A 41 -3.31 12.58 -9.45
N ARG A 42 -4.20 12.64 -8.44
CA ARG A 42 -4.77 13.90 -7.95
C ARG A 42 -3.76 14.74 -7.19
N ALA A 43 -2.79 14.12 -6.54
CA ALA A 43 -1.78 14.80 -5.74
C ALA A 43 -0.85 15.67 -6.61
N TYR A 44 -0.59 15.27 -7.85
CA TYR A 44 0.28 16.02 -8.78
C TYR A 44 -0.16 17.46 -9.05
N LYS A 45 -1.42 17.81 -8.77
CA LYS A 45 -1.95 19.16 -9.03
C LYS A 45 -1.67 20.15 -7.91
N VAL A 46 -1.36 19.68 -6.70
CA VAL A 46 -1.26 20.52 -5.49
C VAL A 46 -0.05 20.09 -4.68
N ALA A 47 0.89 21.01 -4.41
CA ALA A 47 2.12 20.71 -3.68
C ALA A 47 1.85 20.11 -2.28
N GLU A 48 0.85 20.64 -1.56
CA GLU A 48 0.47 20.11 -0.24
C GLU A 48 -0.05 18.67 -0.30
N ALA A 49 -0.75 18.30 -1.39
CA ALA A 49 -1.24 16.95 -1.60
C ALA A 49 -0.09 15.98 -1.93
N MET A 50 0.92 16.42 -2.69
CA MET A 50 2.15 15.64 -2.89
C MET A 50 2.89 15.39 -1.58
N GLU A 51 2.98 16.40 -0.70
CA GLU A 51 3.59 16.23 0.61
C GLU A 51 2.78 15.28 1.51
N GLU A 52 1.45 15.21 1.35
CA GLU A 52 0.64 14.20 2.03
C GLU A 52 0.91 12.79 1.51
N GLU A 53 0.97 12.57 0.19
CA GLU A 53 1.35 11.26 -0.38
C GLU A 53 2.75 10.84 0.07
N ARG A 54 3.69 11.80 0.19
CA ARG A 54 5.03 11.54 0.76
C ARG A 54 4.94 11.09 2.23
N ARG A 55 4.10 11.71 3.04
CA ARG A 55 3.84 11.28 4.43
C ARG A 55 3.22 9.90 4.48
N LEU A 56 2.28 9.59 3.59
CA LEU A 56 1.70 8.25 3.49
C LEU A 56 2.77 7.22 3.10
N ALA A 57 3.67 7.54 2.18
CA ALA A 57 4.78 6.67 1.81
C ALA A 57 5.67 6.36 3.02
N TYR A 58 6.01 7.40 3.79
CA TYR A 58 6.77 7.25 5.03
C TYR A 58 6.05 6.38 6.06
N VAL A 59 4.73 6.57 6.24
CA VAL A 59 3.93 5.71 7.12
C VAL A 59 4.01 4.26 6.64
N ALA A 60 3.79 3.98 5.36
CA ALA A 60 3.85 2.63 4.79
C ALA A 60 5.21 1.95 5.02
N ILE A 61 6.31 2.67 4.75
CA ILE A 61 7.68 2.19 4.92
C ILE A 61 7.95 1.85 6.39
N THR A 62 7.53 2.72 7.31
CA THR A 62 7.76 2.55 8.75
C THR A 62 6.83 1.52 9.40
N ARG A 63 5.93 0.87 8.65
CA ARG A 63 5.15 -0.26 9.21
C ARG A 63 5.97 -1.54 9.28
N ALA A 64 7.08 -1.63 8.55
CA ALA A 64 7.93 -2.82 8.47
C ALA A 64 9.00 -2.81 9.57
N LYS A 65 9.10 -3.89 10.35
CA LYS A 65 10.13 -4.04 11.38
C LYS A 65 11.42 -4.68 10.86
N GLU A 66 11.30 -5.72 10.02
CA GLU A 66 12.45 -6.46 9.51
C GLU A 66 12.65 -6.27 8.01
N LYS A 67 11.61 -6.55 7.21
CA LYS A 67 11.70 -6.53 5.75
C LYS A 67 10.57 -5.75 5.11
N LEU A 68 10.94 -4.86 4.21
CA LEU A 68 10.03 -4.16 3.32
C LEU A 68 10.27 -4.62 1.88
N PHE A 69 9.21 -5.09 1.23
CA PHE A 69 9.21 -5.40 -0.19
C PHE A 69 8.39 -4.33 -0.91
N VAL A 70 9.01 -3.67 -1.89
CA VAL A 70 8.34 -2.67 -2.71
C VAL A 70 8.18 -3.22 -4.11
N SER A 71 6.96 -3.14 -4.65
CA SER A 71 6.71 -3.48 -6.04
C SER A 71 6.20 -2.28 -6.82
N ASP A 72 6.86 -2.06 -7.96
CA ASP A 72 6.43 -1.18 -9.03
C ASP A 72 5.88 -2.03 -10.18
N SER A 73 5.05 -1.43 -11.01
CA SER A 73 4.57 -2.04 -12.23
C SER A 73 4.88 -1.11 -13.41
N ARG A 74 5.67 -1.61 -14.38
CA ARG A 74 6.07 -0.96 -15.67
C ARG A 74 4.96 -0.49 -16.64
N GLY A 75 3.77 -0.13 -16.16
CA GLY A 75 2.63 0.21 -17.00
C GLY A 75 1.31 -0.17 -16.35
N LEU A 76 0.42 0.79 -16.36
CA LEU A 76 -0.75 0.77 -15.52
C LEU A 76 -1.95 0.32 -16.31
N LEU A 77 -2.92 -0.28 -15.63
CA LEU A 77 -4.29 -0.04 -16.04
C LEU A 77 -5.24 0.10 -14.87
N LEU A 78 -5.10 1.22 -14.16
CA LEU A 78 -6.13 1.72 -13.26
C LEU A 78 -7.02 2.68 -14.05
N TYR A 79 -8.30 2.32 -14.16
CA TYR A 79 -9.40 3.00 -14.87
C TYR A 79 -9.47 2.92 -16.41
N SER A 80 -8.55 2.25 -17.12
CA SER A 80 -8.73 1.92 -18.55
C SER A 80 -9.07 0.43 -18.78
N GLN A 81 -9.68 0.14 -19.94
CA GLN A 81 -10.04 -1.20 -20.43
C GLN A 81 -9.02 -1.70 -21.48
N THR A 82 -7.73 -1.63 -21.22
CA THR A 82 -6.71 -2.12 -22.17
C THR A 82 -5.54 -2.71 -21.41
N GLU A 83 -4.50 -3.19 -22.06
CA GLU A 83 -3.43 -3.92 -21.38
C GLU A 83 -2.11 -3.19 -21.48
N LYS A 84 -1.38 -3.26 -20.37
CA LYS A 84 0.06 -3.11 -20.33
C LYS A 84 0.66 -4.29 -21.11
N LYS A 85 1.11 -4.05 -22.34
CA LYS A 85 1.90 -5.03 -23.10
C LYS A 85 3.36 -5.04 -22.60
N PRO A 86 4.03 -6.20 -22.62
CA PRO A 86 5.30 -6.45 -21.93
C PRO A 86 6.45 -5.52 -22.34
#